data_AF-A0A382BUB0-F1
#
_entry.id   AF-A0A382BUB0-F1
#
_cell.length_a   1.000
_cell.length_b   1.000
_cell.length_c   1.000
_cell.angle_alpha   90.00
_cell.angle_beta   90.00
_cell.angle_gamma   90.00
#
_symmetry.space_group_name_H-M   'P 1'
#
loop_
_entity.id
_entity.type
_entity.pdbx_description
1 polymer ?
#
loop_
_entity_poly.entity_id
_entity_poly.type
_entity_poly.pdbx_seq_one_letter_code
_entity_poly.pdbx_strand_id
1 'polypeptide(L)'
;VKAALKKQQSEDIIPTETTTNNRSKWEYGRKNNRRRTPEEMALHKLEQEKGRRLTPEEKGEAKATIQIDTTTENEVKEAAIKKDRIDKIAAEGMAAASKELAEEEEEEELVSGAYPDAIEPLKPEATIPETKDLKNLNSLFRD
;
A
#
# COMPACT_ATOMS: atom_id res chain seq x y z
N VAL A 1 43.06 62.23 19.63
CA VAL A 1 41.80 61.71 19.02
C VAL A 1 42.01 60.83 17.77
N LYS A 2 43.17 60.82 17.08
CA LYS A 2 43.37 60.05 15.83
C LYS A 2 44.01 58.64 15.96
N ALA A 3 44.19 58.08 17.15
CA ALA A 3 44.87 56.78 17.32
C ALA A 3 43.96 55.61 17.72
N ALA A 4 42.68 55.85 18.04
CA ALA A 4 41.79 54.83 18.61
C ALA A 4 40.89 54.13 17.58
N LEU A 5 40.80 54.61 16.34
CA LEU A 5 39.91 54.05 15.32
C LEU A 5 40.53 52.97 14.43
N LYS A 6 41.77 52.55 14.69
CA LYS A 6 42.46 51.54 13.86
C LYS A 6 42.46 50.13 14.46
N LYS A 7 41.80 49.94 15.61
CA LYS A 7 41.74 48.66 16.34
C LYS A 7 40.40 47.90 16.23
N GLN A 8 39.46 48.37 15.41
CA GLN A 8 38.15 47.70 15.24
C GLN A 8 37.98 46.98 13.89
N GLN A 9 39.03 46.85 13.07
CA GLN A 9 38.94 46.12 11.80
C GLN A 9 39.57 44.71 11.85
N SER A 10 39.84 44.16 13.03
CA SER A 10 40.56 42.88 13.15
C SER A 10 39.72 41.68 13.59
N GLU A 11 38.38 41.78 13.67
CA GLU A 11 37.56 40.69 14.24
C GLU A 11 36.65 39.93 13.25
N ASP A 12 36.60 40.29 11.96
CA ASP A 12 35.82 39.54 10.96
C ASP A 12 36.67 39.03 9.78
N ILE A 13 37.90 38.62 10.06
CA ILE A 13 38.66 37.81 9.10
C ILE A 13 38.62 36.39 9.60
N ILE A 14 37.53 35.69 9.24
CA ILE A 14 37.50 34.23 9.24
C ILE A 14 38.76 33.81 8.48
N PRO A 15 39.68 33.01 9.07
CA PRO A 15 40.78 32.47 8.33
C PRO A 15 40.18 31.57 7.25
N THR A 16 40.07 32.08 6.03
CA THR A 16 39.78 31.26 4.86
C THR A 16 41.00 30.38 4.71
N GLU A 17 40.93 29.17 5.28
CA GLU A 17 42.01 28.20 5.19
C GLU A 17 42.41 28.05 3.73
N THR A 18 43.59 28.58 3.41
CA THR A 18 44.35 28.26 2.21
C THR A 18 44.86 26.84 2.39
N THR A 19 43.96 25.86 2.25
CA THR A 19 44.32 24.45 2.24
C THR A 19 45.07 24.12 0.96
N THR A 20 46.38 24.24 1.08
CA THR A 20 47.43 23.30 0.65
C THR A 20 47.29 22.65 -0.73
N ASN A 21 48.33 22.89 -1.53
CA ASN A 21 48.63 22.17 -2.77
C ASN A 21 48.53 20.65 -2.57
N ASN A 22 47.43 20.03 -3.04
CA ASN A 22 47.44 18.87 -3.95
C ASN A 22 46.01 18.38 -4.29
N ARG A 23 45.68 18.43 -5.59
CA ARG A 23 44.65 17.66 -6.34
C ARG A 23 43.23 17.54 -5.75
N SER A 24 42.46 18.64 -5.79
CA SER A 24 41.02 18.65 -6.12
C SER A 24 40.50 20.09 -6.11
N LYS A 25 39.91 20.58 -7.22
CA LYS A 25 39.23 21.89 -7.28
C LYS A 25 38.04 21.97 -6.31
N TRP A 26 37.50 20.82 -5.92
CA TRP A 26 36.25 20.65 -5.18
C TRP A 26 36.49 20.04 -3.80
N GLU A 27 35.77 20.51 -2.77
CA GLU A 27 35.89 19.97 -1.42
C GLU A 27 35.26 18.57 -1.32
N TYR A 28 34.12 18.39 -1.99
CA TYR A 28 33.36 17.13 -2.04
C TYR A 28 33.67 16.30 -3.29
N GLY A 29 34.85 16.56 -3.88
CA GLY A 29 35.39 15.83 -5.03
C GLY A 29 35.51 14.32 -4.80
N ARG A 30 35.70 13.56 -5.89
CA ARG A 30 36.02 12.12 -5.79
C ARG A 30 37.35 11.95 -5.04
N LYS A 31 37.32 11.18 -3.95
CA LYS A 31 38.50 10.74 -3.21
C LYS A 31 38.79 9.28 -3.56
N ASN A 32 40.04 8.98 -3.94
CA ASN A 32 40.43 7.62 -4.28
C ASN A 32 40.20 6.68 -3.09
N ASN A 33 39.80 5.44 -3.37
CA ASN A 33 39.54 4.38 -2.39
C ASN A 33 38.42 4.63 -1.37
N ARG A 34 37.60 5.69 -1.53
CA ARG A 34 36.43 5.92 -0.69
C ARG A 34 35.18 6.18 -1.53
N ARG A 35 34.09 5.45 -1.22
CA ARG A 35 32.77 5.75 -1.77
C ARG A 35 32.27 7.05 -1.15
N ARG A 36 31.65 7.91 -1.97
CA ARG A 36 31.02 9.14 -1.49
C ARG A 36 29.66 8.83 -0.89
N THR A 37 29.30 9.54 0.17
CA THR A 37 27.93 9.52 0.72
C THR A 37 26.98 10.24 -0.24
N PRO A 38 25.66 9.96 -0.18
CA PRO A 38 24.68 10.73 -0.95
C PRO A 38 24.76 12.23 -0.66
N GLU A 39 25.03 12.59 0.60
CA GLU A 39 25.31 13.97 1.02
C GLU A 39 26.51 14.58 0.28
N GLU A 40 27.66 13.89 0.30
CA GLU A 40 28.86 14.35 -0.39
C GLU A 40 28.64 14.47 -1.92
N MET A 41 27.82 13.59 -2.51
CA MET A 41 27.49 13.68 -3.94
C MET A 41 26.63 14.90 -4.27
N ALA A 42 25.63 15.20 -3.43
CA ALA A 42 24.76 16.35 -3.62
C ALA A 42 25.52 17.66 -3.42
N LEU A 43 26.32 17.77 -2.34
CA LEU A 43 27.18 18.92 -2.10
C LEU A 43 28.18 19.14 -3.24
N HIS A 44 28.76 18.07 -3.78
CA HIS A 44 29.64 18.17 -4.93
C HIS A 44 28.94 18.66 -6.21
N LYS A 45 27.69 18.26 -6.46
CA LYS A 45 26.91 18.79 -7.60
C LYS A 45 26.68 20.28 -7.45
N LEU A 46 26.32 20.75 -6.25
CA LEU A 46 26.14 22.17 -5.97
C LEU A 46 27.45 22.97 -6.12
N GLU A 47 28.59 22.40 -5.71
CA GLU A 47 29.90 22.99 -5.99
C GLU A 47 30.15 23.09 -7.51
N GLN A 48 29.84 22.04 -8.27
CA GLN A 48 29.99 22.03 -9.73
C GLN A 48 29.11 23.08 -10.41
N GLU A 49 27.85 23.23 -9.98
CA GLU A 49 26.91 24.23 -10.49
C GLU A 49 27.40 25.66 -10.21
N LYS A 50 27.91 25.91 -9.01
CA LYS A 50 28.39 27.25 -8.61
C LYS A 50 29.79 27.57 -9.11
N GLY A 51 30.54 26.60 -9.63
CA GLY A 51 31.89 26.82 -10.12
C GLY A 51 32.95 27.05 -9.03
N ARG A 52 32.54 27.06 -7.75
CA ARG A 52 33.34 27.41 -6.56
C ARG A 52 33.00 26.52 -5.37
N ARG A 53 33.85 26.55 -4.33
CA ARG A 53 33.54 25.91 -3.04
C ARG A 53 32.33 26.57 -2.39
N LEU A 54 31.47 25.76 -1.77
CA LEU A 54 30.27 26.23 -1.08
C LEU A 54 30.61 27.02 0.19
N THR A 55 29.81 28.03 0.51
CA THR A 55 29.88 28.70 1.81
C THR A 55 29.30 27.80 2.92
N PRO A 56 29.65 28.04 4.20
CA PRO A 56 29.07 27.28 5.31
C PRO A 56 27.53 27.28 5.33
N GLU A 57 26.91 28.41 4.99
CA GLU A 57 25.44 28.54 4.89
C GLU A 57 24.88 27.66 3.79
N GLU A 58 25.44 27.73 2.58
CA GLU A 58 25.00 26.92 1.43
C GLU A 58 25.17 25.41 1.69
N LYS A 59 26.21 25.02 2.44
CA LYS A 59 26.39 23.63 2.90
C LYS A 59 25.31 23.22 3.91
N GLY A 60 24.96 24.12 4.83
CA GLY A 60 23.94 23.89 5.84
C GLY A 60 22.57 23.68 5.21
N GLU A 61 22.18 24.57 4.29
CA GLU A 61 20.93 24.46 3.54
C GLU A 61 20.85 23.15 2.77
N ALA A 62 21.87 22.83 1.98
CA ALA A 62 21.90 21.60 1.18
C ALA A 62 21.80 20.34 2.06
N LYS A 63 22.46 20.32 3.22
CA LYS A 63 22.35 19.21 4.17
C LYS A 63 20.94 19.07 4.73
N ALA A 64 20.29 20.20 5.05
CA ALA A 64 18.92 20.18 5.55
C ALA A 64 17.94 19.62 4.50
N THR A 65 18.07 20.03 3.24
CA THR A 65 17.23 19.48 2.15
C THR A 65 17.39 17.97 2.01
N ILE A 66 18.63 17.49 2.04
CA ILE A 66 18.93 16.05 1.90
C ILE A 66 18.35 15.26 3.08
N GLN A 67 18.42 15.80 4.29
CA GLN A 67 17.82 15.16 5.46
C GLN A 67 16.31 15.03 5.31
N ILE A 68 15.63 16.09 4.86
CA ILE A 68 14.18 16.08 4.59
C ILE A 68 13.83 15.03 3.52
N ASP A 69 14.60 14.96 2.43
CA ASP A 69 14.39 13.98 1.38
C ASP A 69 14.57 12.54 1.91
N THR A 70 15.57 12.30 2.76
CA THR A 70 15.76 10.97 3.37
C THR A 70 14.65 10.59 4.34
N THR A 71 14.10 11.54 5.11
CA THR A 71 12.99 11.24 6.03
C THR A 71 11.71 10.94 5.27
N THR A 72 11.41 11.71 4.23
CA THR A 72 10.22 11.48 3.39
C THR A 72 10.31 10.18 2.60
N GLU A 73 11.49 9.83 2.05
CA GLU A 73 11.69 8.55 1.37
C GLU A 73 11.51 7.36 2.33
N ASN A 74 11.98 7.49 3.58
CA ASN A 74 11.78 6.46 4.60
C ASN A 74 10.31 6.30 4.97
N GLU A 75 9.57 7.39 5.14
CA GLU A 75 8.13 7.36 5.40
C GLU A 75 7.35 6.65 4.28
N VAL A 76 7.68 6.95 3.01
CA VAL A 76 7.05 6.30 1.85
C VAL A 76 7.36 4.80 1.82
N LYS A 77 8.62 4.41 2.08
CA LYS A 77 9.01 2.99 2.17
C LYS A 77 8.25 2.27 3.28
N GLU A 78 8.15 2.87 4.46
CA GLU A 78 7.39 2.30 5.57
C GLU A 78 5.90 2.16 5.25
N ALA A 79 5.30 3.17 4.63
CA ALA A 79 3.91 3.14 4.21
C ALA A 79 3.65 2.01 3.20
N ALA A 80 4.56 1.83 2.23
CA ALA A 80 4.48 0.74 1.26
C ALA A 80 4.55 -0.63 1.95
N ILE A 81 5.50 -0.84 2.85
CA ILE A 81 5.65 -2.10 3.61
C ILE A 81 4.40 -2.38 4.46
N LYS A 82 3.84 -1.35 5.11
CA LYS A 82 2.61 -1.47 5.91
C LYS A 82 1.43 -1.86 5.03
N LYS A 83 1.28 -1.22 3.87
CA LYS A 83 0.23 -1.54 2.91
C LYS A 83 0.35 -2.98 2.41
N ASP A 84 1.54 -3.39 1.96
CA ASP A 84 1.77 -4.76 1.49
C ASP A 84 1.45 -5.81 2.57
N ARG A 85 1.74 -5.50 3.83
CA ARG A 85 1.39 -6.37 4.96
C ARG A 85 -0.12 -6.47 5.17
N ILE A 86 -0.83 -5.34 5.10
CA ILE A 86 -2.29 -5.32 5.22
C ILE A 86 -2.92 -6.10 4.08
N ASP A 87 -2.46 -5.88 2.85
CA ASP A 87 -2.99 -6.55 1.66
C ASP A 87 -2.79 -8.08 1.74
N LYS A 88 -1.65 -8.55 2.27
CA LYS A 88 -1.41 -9.98 2.54
C LYS A 88 -2.37 -10.55 3.58
N ILE A 89 -2.55 -9.87 4.72
CA ILE A 89 -3.46 -10.31 5.79
C ILE A 89 -4.91 -10.32 5.28
N ALA A 90 -5.31 -9.30 4.52
CA ALA A 90 -6.65 -9.22 3.94
C ALA A 90 -6.89 -10.34 2.93
N ALA A 91 -5.92 -10.64 2.06
CA ALA A 91 -6.02 -11.74 1.12
C ALA A 91 -6.12 -13.10 1.83
N GLU A 92 -5.33 -13.33 2.88
CA GLU A 92 -5.40 -14.54 3.70
C GLU A 92 -6.77 -14.67 4.41
N GLY A 93 -7.27 -13.59 5.00
CA GLY A 93 -8.59 -13.57 5.64
C GLY A 93 -9.74 -13.82 4.66
N MET A 94 -9.68 -13.24 3.46
CA MET A 94 -10.67 -13.51 2.41
C MET A 94 -10.60 -14.95 1.91
N ALA A 95 -9.40 -15.52 1.76
CA ALA A 95 -9.22 -16.91 1.36
C ALA A 95 -9.74 -17.88 2.42
N ALA A 96 -9.47 -17.60 3.71
CA ALA A 96 -10.00 -18.38 4.83
C ALA A 96 -11.53 -18.33 4.88
N ALA A 97 -12.11 -17.13 4.81
CA ALA A 97 -13.57 -16.95 4.81
C ALA A 97 -14.26 -17.62 3.61
N SER A 98 -13.65 -17.53 2.42
CA SER A 98 -14.19 -18.19 1.21
C SER A 98 -14.13 -19.72 1.35
N LYS A 99 -13.10 -20.24 2.01
CA LYS A 99 -12.97 -21.67 2.26
C LYS A 99 -14.02 -22.17 3.25
N GLU A 100 -14.24 -21.45 4.35
CA GLU A 100 -15.29 -21.81 5.33
C GLU A 100 -16.68 -21.79 4.69
N LEU A 101 -16.99 -20.77 3.87
CA LEU A 101 -18.27 -20.69 3.17
C LEU A 101 -18.47 -21.84 2.17
N ALA A 102 -17.42 -22.22 1.44
CA ALA A 102 -17.49 -23.36 0.52
C ALA A 102 -17.65 -24.71 1.25
N GLU A 103 -17.02 -24.88 2.42
CA GLU A 103 -17.19 -26.08 3.25
C GLU A 103 -18.61 -26.13 3.86
N GLU A 104 -19.20 -25.00 4.27
CA GLU A 104 -20.60 -24.92 4.71
C GLU A 104 -21.58 -25.26 3.57
N GLU A 105 -21.34 -24.79 2.34
CA GLU A 105 -22.19 -25.12 1.18
C GLU A 105 -22.13 -26.63 0.84
N GLU A 106 -20.94 -27.24 0.91
CA GLU A 106 -20.77 -28.69 0.72
C GLU A 106 -21.44 -29.50 1.84
N GLU A 107 -21.35 -29.06 3.10
CA GLU A 107 -22.06 -29.70 4.22
C GLU A 107 -23.59 -29.55 4.10
N GLU A 108 -24.11 -28.40 3.69
CA GLU A 108 -25.55 -28.22 3.43
C GLU A 108 -26.04 -29.06 2.23
N GLU A 109 -25.24 -29.21 1.17
CA GLU A 109 -25.54 -30.10 0.06
C GLU A 109 -25.57 -31.58 0.50
N LEU A 110 -24.63 -32.00 1.34
CA LEU A 110 -24.59 -33.36 1.91
C LEU A 110 -25.76 -33.65 2.86
N VAL A 111 -26.23 -32.65 3.62
CA VAL A 111 -27.39 -32.78 4.52
C VAL A 111 -28.71 -32.76 3.74
N SER A 112 -28.80 -32.00 2.65
CA SER A 112 -30.00 -31.96 1.79
C SER A 112 -30.10 -33.16 0.83
N GLY A 113 -28.99 -33.88 0.59
CA GLY A 113 -28.93 -35.10 -0.24
C GLY A 113 -29.46 -36.39 0.42
N ALA A 114 -29.99 -36.34 1.65
CA ALA A 114 -30.55 -37.49 2.36
C ALA A 114 -32.08 -37.46 2.45
N TYR A 115 -32.76 -37.16 1.34
CA TYR A 115 -34.04 -37.81 1.06
C TYR A 115 -33.79 -38.81 -0.07
N PRO A 116 -33.99 -40.12 0.12
CA PRO A 116 -34.13 -40.98 -1.03
C PRO A 116 -35.35 -40.48 -1.80
N ASP A 117 -35.13 -40.10 -3.06
CA ASP A 117 -36.14 -40.10 -4.12
C ASP A 117 -36.70 -41.53 -4.24
N ALA A 118 -37.46 -41.97 -3.23
CA ALA A 118 -38.47 -42.98 -3.40
C ALA A 118 -39.67 -42.22 -3.98
N ILE A 119 -39.64 -42.04 -5.30
CA ILE A 119 -40.87 -41.85 -6.08
C ILE A 119 -41.65 -43.15 -5.87
N GLU A 120 -42.44 -43.22 -4.80
CA GLU A 120 -43.52 -44.18 -4.72
C GLU A 120 -44.38 -43.94 -5.96
N PRO A 121 -44.66 -44.96 -6.79
CA PRO A 121 -45.63 -44.77 -7.86
C PRO A 121 -46.95 -44.38 -7.18
N LEU A 122 -47.45 -43.17 -7.50
CA LEU A 122 -48.79 -42.72 -7.15
C LEU A 122 -49.74 -43.88 -7.42
N LYS A 123 -50.28 -44.46 -6.34
CA LYS A 123 -51.33 -45.47 -6.44
C LYS A 123 -52.43 -44.87 -7.32
N PRO A 124 -52.93 -45.56 -8.35
CA PRO A 124 -53.98 -45.01 -9.18
C PRO A 124 -55.15 -44.65 -8.28
N GLU A 125 -55.53 -43.36 -8.30
CA GLU A 125 -56.69 -42.86 -7.56
C GLU A 125 -57.91 -43.74 -7.89
N ALA A 126 -58.68 -44.06 -6.86
CA ALA A 126 -59.82 -44.97 -6.99
C ALA A 126 -60.75 -44.52 -8.12
N THR A 127 -60.96 -45.40 -9.10
CA THR A 127 -61.84 -45.14 -10.24
C THR A 127 -63.28 -45.02 -9.73
N ILE A 128 -63.84 -43.81 -9.78
CA ILE A 128 -65.23 -43.54 -9.41
C ILE A 128 -66.13 -44.29 -10.41
N PRO A 129 -67.07 -45.14 -9.95
CA PRO A 129 -67.99 -45.81 -10.86
C PRO A 129 -68.89 -44.80 -11.57
N GLU A 130 -69.02 -44.94 -12.89
CA GLU A 130 -69.90 -44.09 -13.69
C GLU A 130 -71.35 -44.22 -13.20
N THR A 131 -71.97 -43.08 -12.91
CA THR A 131 -73.40 -43.02 -12.62
C THR A 131 -74.17 -42.85 -13.91
N LYS A 132 -75.26 -43.59 -14.08
CA LYS A 132 -76.16 -43.44 -15.23
C LYS A 132 -77.16 -42.33 -14.93
N ASP A 133 -77.25 -41.34 -15.81
CA ASP A 133 -78.27 -40.30 -15.71
C ASP A 133 -79.68 -40.89 -15.75
N LEU A 134 -80.47 -40.57 -14.73
CA LEU A 134 -81.87 -40.96 -14.63
C LEU A 134 -82.68 -40.18 -15.67
N LYS A 135 -83.01 -40.82 -16.78
CA LYS A 135 -83.70 -40.19 -17.93
C LYS A 135 -85.13 -39.70 -17.65
N ASN A 136 -85.68 -39.82 -16.44
CA ASN A 136 -87.03 -39.36 -16.11
C ASN A 136 -87.16 -38.94 -14.64
N LEU A 137 -86.79 -37.69 -14.33
CA LEU A 137 -87.04 -37.07 -13.01
C LEU A 137 -88.53 -36.71 -12.80
N ASN A 138 -89.30 -36.59 -13.89
CA ASN A 138 -90.73 -36.23 -13.87
C ASN A 138 -91.66 -37.36 -13.37
N SER A 139 -91.11 -38.51 -12.96
CA SER A 139 -91.88 -39.59 -12.35
C SER A 139 -91.91 -39.55 -10.81
N LEU A 140 -91.01 -38.78 -10.18
CA LEU A 140 -90.84 -38.78 -8.72
C LEU A 140 -91.68 -37.73 -7.99
N PHE A 141 -92.18 -36.73 -8.71
CA PHE A 141 -93.11 -35.74 -8.19
C PHE A 141 -94.26 -35.60 -9.20
N ARG A 142 -95.30 -36.43 -9.03
CA ARG A 142 -96.61 -36.20 -9.66
C ARG A 142 -97.47 -35.47 -8.63
N ASP A 143 -98.03 -34.33 -9.03
CA ASP A 143 -99.06 -33.60 -8.28
C ASP A 143 -100.35 -34.42 -8.14
#